data_AF-A0A961Q6M1-F1
#
_entry.id   AF-A0A961Q6M1-F1
#
_cell.length_a   1.000
_cell.length_b   1.000
_cell.length_c   1.000
_cell.angle_alpha   90.00
_cell.angle_beta   90.00
_cell.angle_gamma   90.00
#
_symmetry.space_group_name_H-M   'P 1'
#
loop_
_entity.id
_entity.type
_entity.pdbx_description
1 polymer ?
#
loop_
_entity_poly.entity_id
_entity_poly.type
_entity_poly.pdbx_seq_one_letter_code
_entity_poly.pdbx_strand_id
1 'polypeptide(L)'
;MNRHEGKPNLVPAVERASRILDLVARTRSYLSLSELSRDLGIAKSSVHMLCNTLVRLELLIRRPDQTFQLGPHIMRWSNAFTQQSDVAAEFA
;
A
#
# COMPACT_ATOMS: atom_id res chain seq x y z
N MET A 1 -12.20 -9.48 36.18
CA MET A 1 -10.82 -9.25 35.70
C MET A 1 -10.72 -9.78 34.27
N ASN A 2 -11.24 -9.06 33.27
CA ASN A 2 -11.11 -9.46 31.86
C ASN A 2 -10.35 -8.34 31.13
N ARG A 3 -9.13 -8.67 30.72
CA ARG A 3 -8.23 -7.78 30.01
C ARG A 3 -8.87 -7.43 28.67
N HIS A 4 -9.01 -6.14 28.40
CA HIS A 4 -9.17 -5.68 27.03
C HIS A 4 -7.97 -6.22 26.23
N GLU A 5 -8.20 -7.15 25.31
CA GLU A 5 -7.27 -7.43 24.24
C GLU A 5 -7.12 -6.11 23.45
N GLY A 6 -6.11 -5.32 23.82
CA GLY A 6 -5.84 -4.05 23.19
C GLY A 6 -5.56 -4.30 21.71
N LYS A 7 -6.26 -3.56 20.83
CA LYS A 7 -5.95 -3.53 19.39
C LYS A 7 -4.42 -3.45 19.22
N PRO A 8 -3.82 -4.28 18.35
CA PRO A 8 -2.38 -4.24 18.14
C PRO A 8 -1.96 -2.80 17.82
N ASN A 9 -0.91 -2.34 18.50
CA ASN A 9 -0.42 -0.97 18.36
C ASN A 9 0.35 -0.86 17.04
N LEU A 10 -0.38 -0.81 15.93
CA LEU A 10 0.19 -0.66 14.60
C LEU A 10 0.85 0.70 14.46
N VAL A 11 1.98 0.76 13.76
CA VAL A 11 2.60 2.04 13.37
C VAL A 11 1.67 2.71 12.35
N PRO A 12 1.03 3.85 12.68
CA PRO A 12 -0.07 4.37 11.86
C PRO A 12 0.34 4.75 10.43
N ALA A 13 1.59 5.17 10.22
CA ALA A 13 2.09 5.53 8.90
C ALA A 13 2.20 4.29 7.98
N VAL A 14 2.66 3.16 8.51
CA VAL A 14 2.81 1.91 7.77
C VAL A 14 1.44 1.33 7.42
N GLU A 15 0.52 1.30 8.38
CA GLU A 15 -0.85 0.84 8.15
C GLU A 15 -1.54 1.63 7.04
N ARG A 16 -1.46 2.97 7.09
CA ARG A 16 -2.06 3.85 6.08
C ARG A 16 -1.39 3.69 4.71
N ALA A 17 -0.07 3.53 4.67
CA ALA A 17 0.65 3.26 3.43
C ALA A 17 0.20 1.93 2.78
N SER A 18 0.05 0.87 3.58
CA SER A 18 -0.48 -0.42 3.11
C SER A 18 -1.88 -0.24 2.52
N ARG A 19 -2.77 0.46 3.23
CA ARG A 19 -4.14 0.72 2.75
C ARG A 19 -4.20 1.53 1.46
N ILE A 20 -3.26 2.46 1.24
CA ILE A 20 -3.12 3.17 -0.04
C ILE A 20 -2.76 2.19 -1.16
N LEU A 21 -1.77 1.32 -0.95
CA LEU A 21 -1.35 0.33 -1.93
C LEU A 21 -2.50 -0.63 -2.28
N ASP A 22 -3.22 -1.14 -1.28
CA ASP A 22 -4.38 -2.01 -1.47
C ASP A 22 -5.50 -1.32 -2.27
N LEU A 23 -5.77 -0.05 -1.98
CA LEU A 23 -6.79 0.73 -2.65
C LEU A 23 -6.41 1.02 -4.12
N VAL A 24 -5.15 1.35 -4.39
CA VAL A 24 -4.67 1.53 -5.78
C VAL A 24 -4.66 0.20 -6.53
N ALA A 25 -4.29 -0.91 -5.89
CA ALA A 25 -4.22 -2.24 -6.50
C ALA A 25 -5.60 -2.78 -6.92
N ARG A 26 -6.64 -2.56 -6.10
CA ARG A 26 -7.99 -3.10 -6.36
C ARG A 26 -8.83 -2.27 -7.32
N THR A 27 -8.45 -1.01 -7.55
CA THR A 27 -9.27 -0.07 -8.34
C THR A 27 -8.91 -0.18 -9.82
N ARG A 28 -9.92 -0.32 -10.68
CA ARG A 28 -9.72 -0.41 -12.14
C ARG A 28 -9.30 0.91 -12.79
N SER A 29 -9.56 2.03 -12.11
CA SER A 29 -9.18 3.38 -12.48
C SER A 29 -8.06 3.92 -11.58
N TYR A 30 -7.32 4.91 -12.09
CA TYR A 30 -6.26 5.57 -11.32
C TYR A 30 -6.86 6.63 -10.40
N LEU A 31 -6.45 6.61 -9.13
CA LEU A 31 -7.01 7.48 -8.10
C LEU A 31 -6.18 8.75 -7.92
N SER A 32 -6.85 9.88 -7.84
CA SER A 32 -6.26 11.15 -7.43
C SER A 32 -6.05 11.22 -5.92
N LEU A 33 -5.28 12.21 -5.49
CA LEU A 33 -5.01 12.46 -4.07
C LEU A 33 -6.28 12.81 -3.27
N SER A 34 -7.25 13.46 -3.88
CA SER A 34 -8.55 13.78 -3.24
C SER A 34 -9.40 12.53 -3.05
N GLU A 35 -9.41 11.62 -4.03
CA GLU A 35 -10.15 10.36 -3.95
C GLU A 35 -9.54 9.44 -2.88
N LEU A 36 -8.21 9.29 -2.86
CA LEU A 36 -7.51 8.55 -1.81
C LEU A 36 -7.82 9.11 -0.40
N SER A 37 -7.86 10.43 -0.23
CA SER A 37 -8.20 11.07 1.05
C SER A 37 -9.63 10.76 1.48
N ARG A 38 -10.58 10.87 0.56
CA ARG A 38 -12.00 10.56 0.81
C ARG A 38 -12.19 9.09 1.18
N ASP A 39 -11.61 8.19 0.39
CA ASP A 39 -11.84 6.75 0.53
C ASP A 39 -11.13 6.16 1.76
N LEU A 40 -10.03 6.77 2.21
CA LEU A 40 -9.31 6.35 3.42
C LEU A 40 -9.79 7.06 4.69
N GLY A 41 -10.54 8.16 4.56
CA GLY A 41 -11.00 8.96 5.70
C GLY A 41 -9.87 9.66 6.44
N ILE A 42 -8.78 10.04 5.75
CA ILE A 42 -7.62 10.72 6.35
C ILE A 42 -7.32 12.04 5.64
N ALA A 43 -6.66 12.96 6.34
CA ALA A 43 -6.37 14.30 5.83
C ALA A 43 -5.55 14.27 4.52
N LYS A 44 -5.88 15.20 3.61
CA LYS A 44 -5.24 15.33 2.30
C LYS A 44 -3.73 15.52 2.39
N SER A 45 -3.25 16.27 3.39
CA SER A 45 -1.82 16.46 3.67
C SER A 45 -1.13 15.16 4.09
N SER A 46 -1.79 14.31 4.88
CA SER A 46 -1.27 12.99 5.26
C SER A 46 -1.18 12.06 4.06
N VAL A 47 -2.21 12.00 3.21
CA VAL A 47 -2.16 11.22 1.95
C VAL A 47 -1.02 11.71 1.08
N HIS A 48 -0.85 13.03 0.95
CA HIS A 48 0.23 13.61 0.16
C HIS A 48 1.61 13.14 0.61
N MET A 49 1.90 13.22 1.92
CA MET A 49 3.18 12.75 2.45
C MET A 49 3.39 11.26 2.23
N LEU A 50 2.35 10.43 2.45
CA LEU A 50 2.41 8.99 2.24
C LEU A 50 2.64 8.64 0.76
N CYS A 51 1.86 9.21 -0.16
CA CYS A 51 2.02 8.98 -1.59
C CYS A 51 3.38 9.47 -2.10
N ASN A 52 3.88 10.61 -1.63
CA ASN A 52 5.21 11.09 -2.01
C ASN A 52 6.30 10.10 -1.55
N THR A 53 6.22 9.61 -0.32
CA THR A 53 7.12 8.55 0.17
C THR A 53 7.02 7.29 -0.67
N LEU A 54 5.82 6.79 -0.95
CA LEU A 54 5.61 5.59 -1.76
C LEU A 54 6.12 5.74 -3.20
N VAL A 55 6.01 6.93 -3.79
CA VAL A 55 6.58 7.24 -5.11
C VAL A 55 8.10 7.23 -5.06
N ARG A 56 8.72 7.84 -4.04
CA ARG A 56 10.18 7.80 -3.84
C ARG A 56 10.71 6.38 -3.61
N LEU A 57 9.90 5.50 -3.03
CA LEU A 57 10.22 4.09 -2.83
C LEU A 57 9.90 3.20 -4.05
N GLU A 58 9.41 3.80 -5.15
CA GLU A 58 8.99 3.13 -6.38
C GLU A 58 7.81 2.14 -6.20
N LEU A 59 7.06 2.30 -5.11
CA LEU A 59 5.86 1.50 -4.80
C LEU A 59 4.61 2.08 -5.47
N LEU A 60 4.62 3.38 -5.73
CA LEU A 60 3.63 4.05 -6.56
C LEU A 60 4.33 4.81 -7.69
N ILE A 61 3.58 5.08 -8.76
CA ILE A 61 3.93 6.06 -9.78
C ILE A 61 2.85 7.15 -9.74
N ARG A 62 3.30 8.41 -9.73
CA ARG A 62 2.42 9.56 -9.94
C ARG A 62 2.32 9.83 -11.44
N ARG A 63 1.14 9.68 -12.00
CA ARG A 63 0.84 9.90 -13.42
C ARG A 63 0.77 11.41 -13.73
N PRO A 64 0.89 11.82 -15.02
CA PRO A 64 0.82 13.24 -15.40
C PRO A 64 -0.48 13.94 -14.98
N ASP A 65 -1.59 13.20 -15.00
CA ASP A 65 -2.93 13.64 -14.58
C ASP A 65 -3.13 13.68 -13.05
N GLN A 66 -2.04 13.58 -12.28
CA GLN A 66 -2.05 13.66 -10.81
C GLN A 66 -2.76 12.48 -10.11
N THR A 67 -2.98 11.40 -10.84
CA THR A 67 -3.46 10.12 -10.30
C THR A 67 -2.29 9.18 -9.98
N PHE A 68 -2.58 8.11 -9.23
CA PHE A 68 -1.59 7.14 -8.79
C PHE A 68 -1.87 5.75 -9.38
N GLN A 69 -0.79 5.03 -9.68
CA GLN A 69 -0.80 3.61 -10.05
C GLN A 69 0.31 2.88 -9.28
N LEU A 70 0.26 1.55 -9.23
CA LEU A 70 1.34 0.75 -8.64
C LEU A 70 2.66 0.94 -9.39
N GLY A 71 3.75 1.00 -8.64
CA GLY A 71 5.11 1.07 -9.18
C GLY A 71 5.75 -0.31 -9.36
N PRO A 72 6.86 -0.38 -10.10
CA PRO A 72 7.51 -1.64 -10.47
C PRO A 72 8.12 -2.39 -9.28
N HIS A 73 8.38 -1.72 -8.14
CA HIS A 73 8.91 -2.37 -6.94
C HIS A 73 8.01 -3.51 -6.46
N ILE A 74 6.69 -3.39 -6.65
CA ILE A 74 5.73 -4.44 -6.28
C ILE A 74 6.05 -5.77 -6.98
N MET A 75 6.51 -5.73 -8.24
CA MET A 75 6.87 -6.95 -8.97
C MET A 75 8.11 -7.64 -8.38
N ARG A 76 9.06 -6.87 -7.83
CA ARG A 76 10.22 -7.44 -7.13
C ARG A 76 9.79 -8.25 -5.90
N TRP A 77 8.81 -7.75 -5.14
CA TRP A 77 8.23 -8.48 -4.02
C TRP A 77 7.46 -9.72 -4.47
N SER A 78 6.67 -9.61 -5.54
CA SER A 78 5.96 -10.76 -6.11
C SER A 78 6.93 -11.87 -6.51
N ASN A 79 8.01 -11.53 -7.23
CA ASN A 79 9.00 -12.51 -7.65
C ASN A 79 9.71 -13.17 -6.46
N ALA A 80 10.09 -12.38 -5.45
CA ALA A 80 10.71 -12.90 -4.23
C ALA A 80 9.76 -13.80 -3.44
N PHE A 81 8.45 -13.47 -3.41
CA PHE A 81 7.42 -14.31 -2.77
C PHE A 81 7.22 -15.64 -3.53
N THR A 82 7.15 -15.60 -4.86
CA THR A 82 7.06 -16.81 -5.69
C THR A 82 8.26 -17.73 -5.47
N GLN A 83 9.49 -17.19 -5.48
CA GLN A 83 10.70 -17.99 -5.24
C GLN A 83 10.72 -18.66 -3.85
N GLN A 84 10.23 -17.98 -2.82
CA GLN A 84 10.16 -18.55 -1.46
C GLN A 84 9.02 -19.58 -1.31
N SER A 85 7.93 -19.42 -2.05
CA SER A 85 6.79 -20.35 -2.00
C SER A 85 7.02 -21.62 -2.83
N ASP A 86 7.88 -21.57 -3.84
CA ASP A 86 8.30 -22.76 -4.63
C ASP A 86 9.13 -23.75 -3.78
N VAL A 87 9.75 -23.29 -2.68
CA VAL A 87 10.42 -24.16 -1.70
C VAL A 87 9.41 -25.07 -0.95
N ALA A 88 8.11 -24.76 -0.96
CA ALA A 88 7.08 -25.66 -0.45
C ALA A 88 6.75 -26.82 -1.43
N ALA A 89 7.19 -26.74 -2.69
CA ALA A 89 7.04 -27.81 -3.68
C ALA A 89 8.23 -28.80 -3.68
N GLU A 90 9.34 -28.47 -3.00
CA GLU A 90 10.57 -29.28 -3.00
C GLU A 90 10.46 -30.62 -2.22
N PHE A 91 9.31 -30.88 -1.59
CA PHE A 91 9.02 -32.12 -0.84
C PHE A 91 7.75 -32.83 -1.31
N ALA A 92 7.24 -32.53 -2.51
CA ALA A 92 6.14 -33.25 -3.15
C ALA A 92 6.64 -34.22 -4.23
#